data_AF-A0A9V1FF67-F1
#
_entry.id   AF-A0A9V1FF67-F1
#
_cell.length_a   1.000
_cell.length_b   1.000
_cell.length_c   1.000
_cell.angle_alpha   90.00
_cell.angle_beta   90.00
_cell.angle_gamma   90.00
#
_symmetry.space_group_name_H-M   'P 1'
#
loop_
_entity.id
_entity.type
_entity.pdbx_description
1 polymer ?
#
loop_
_entity_poly.entity_id
_entity_poly.type
_entity_poly.pdbx_seq_one_letter_code
_entity_poly.pdbx_strand_id
1 'polypeptide(L)'
;MSSKHQSTGPRAKDHQPSTRESLPTLEANAEAIHFLNNLRYLSWDLHIMEQHTQEFIKLHILPTERKMSLVRQDDQLVMTRSVKEGEEVKTEVTFFPWSSTVGFVSEAANLLLLRVMAWRQLVPSNARFLALDTEGKLCYSTYQALGIQTIQVGHQEVDVFIVEQTVHSDEGIPGSCQFYLLSDGHLAKRIQVGSPGCCMITKMPILRDKDEIEPAPVFEKKPLVWEEDMELYSRFLGRKEELRVSHHSYLRQHPEAQALISDFLLFLLLRRPADVVTFAAEYFGPFAKRNPPTPALRSSNRPSPFRSLDPERPTD
;
A
#
# COMPACT_ATOMS: atom_id res chain seq x y z
N MET A 1 78.52 23.01 15.95
CA MET A 1 79.58 22.99 14.92
C MET A 1 79.29 21.83 13.99
N SER A 2 78.71 22.13 12.82
CA SER A 2 79.34 21.98 11.48
C SER A 2 79.48 20.49 11.08
N SER A 3 78.59 19.94 10.25
CA SER A 3 78.60 19.91 8.77
C SER A 3 79.81 19.11 8.23
N LYS A 4 79.73 18.11 7.34
CA LYS A 4 79.08 17.94 6.02
C LYS A 4 79.20 16.44 5.62
N HIS A 5 78.17 15.81 5.02
CA HIS A 5 78.04 15.41 3.59
C HIS A 5 79.21 14.55 3.03
N GLN A 6 79.03 13.41 2.35
CA GLN A 6 78.22 13.09 1.15
C GLN A 6 78.25 11.55 0.93
N SER A 7 77.12 10.87 0.65
CA SER A 7 76.56 10.54 -0.68
C SER A 7 77.18 9.34 -1.38
N THR A 8 76.39 8.27 -1.56
CA THR A 8 76.24 7.49 -2.81
C THR A 8 75.12 6.46 -2.63
N GLY A 9 74.05 6.57 -3.43
CA GLY A 9 73.21 5.42 -3.82
C GLY A 9 73.49 5.08 -5.29
N PRO A 10 72.66 4.30 -6.01
CA PRO A 10 71.48 3.53 -5.57
C PRO A 10 71.37 2.11 -6.22
N ARG A 11 70.53 1.21 -5.68
CA ARG A 11 69.45 0.49 -6.42
C ARG A 11 68.82 -0.66 -5.60
N ALA A 12 67.52 -0.51 -5.41
CA ALA A 12 66.43 -1.49 -5.52
C ALA A 12 66.68 -2.96 -5.14
N LYS A 13 65.98 -3.42 -4.09
CA LYS A 13 64.81 -4.32 -4.21
C LYS A 13 64.21 -4.66 -2.83
N ASP A 14 62.92 -4.98 -2.89
CA ASP A 14 62.18 -5.91 -2.02
C ASP A 14 61.20 -5.38 -0.95
N HIS A 15 59.93 -5.51 -1.35
CA HIS A 15 58.89 -6.29 -0.68
C HIS A 15 58.46 -5.89 0.74
N GLN A 16 57.31 -5.22 0.79
CA GLN A 16 56.41 -5.33 1.93
C GLN A 16 54.96 -5.27 1.44
N PRO A 17 54.22 -6.39 1.37
CA PRO A 17 52.77 -6.35 1.37
C PRO A 17 52.26 -6.35 2.81
N SER A 18 51.43 -5.35 3.08
CA SER A 18 50.63 -5.15 4.29
C SER A 18 49.94 -6.42 4.77
N THR A 19 50.07 -6.66 6.07
CA THR A 19 49.32 -7.61 6.89
C THR A 19 47.85 -7.67 6.50
N ARG A 20 47.43 -8.76 5.85
CA ARG A 20 46.02 -9.15 5.78
C ARG A 20 45.65 -9.75 7.13
N GLU A 21 44.75 -9.10 7.85
CA GLU A 21 44.04 -9.72 8.98
C GLU A 21 43.36 -11.01 8.48
N SER A 22 43.85 -12.15 8.98
CA SER A 22 43.25 -13.46 8.74
C SER A 22 41.96 -13.58 9.55
N LEU A 23 40.82 -13.63 8.87
CA LEU A 23 39.56 -14.11 9.45
C LEU A 23 39.73 -15.56 9.92
N PRO A 24 39.17 -15.95 11.08
CA PRO A 24 39.37 -17.29 11.62
C PRO A 24 38.68 -18.34 10.74
N THR A 25 39.46 -19.37 10.41
CA THR A 25 39.01 -20.59 9.75
C THR A 25 38.04 -21.32 10.67
N LEU A 26 36.75 -21.33 10.33
CA LEU A 26 35.79 -22.27 10.91
C LEU A 26 36.01 -23.65 10.29
N GLU A 27 36.61 -24.55 11.07
CA GLU A 27 36.59 -25.98 10.81
C GLU A 27 35.15 -26.47 10.79
N ALA A 28 34.71 -27.06 9.68
CA ALA A 28 33.45 -27.76 9.60
C ALA A 28 33.68 -29.09 8.87
N ASN A 29 33.57 -30.16 9.65
CA ASN A 29 33.59 -31.53 9.20
C ASN A 29 32.29 -31.79 8.41
N ALA A 30 32.42 -32.21 7.15
CA ALA A 30 31.38 -32.82 6.30
C ALA A 30 29.93 -32.31 6.48
N GLU A 31 29.69 -30.99 6.39
CA GLU A 31 28.35 -30.41 6.36
C GLU A 31 28.25 -29.41 5.19
N ALA A 32 27.17 -29.47 4.43
CA ALA A 32 26.89 -28.50 3.38
C ALA A 32 26.66 -27.12 4.01
N ILE A 33 27.69 -26.28 4.02
CA ILE A 33 27.57 -24.92 4.53
C ILE A 33 26.86 -24.08 3.47
N HIS A 34 25.68 -23.56 3.83
CA HIS A 34 24.90 -22.63 3.02
C HIS A 34 25.15 -21.19 3.49
N PHE A 35 25.83 -20.38 2.68
CA PHE A 35 26.02 -18.95 2.96
C PHE A 35 25.18 -18.11 1.99
N LEU A 36 24.38 -17.18 2.52
CA LEU A 36 23.60 -16.21 1.76
C LEU A 36 24.12 -14.81 2.02
N ASN A 37 24.46 -14.10 0.94
CA ASN A 37 24.66 -12.65 0.96
C ASN A 37 23.62 -11.99 0.06
N ASN A 38 22.95 -10.95 0.57
CA ASN A 38 21.89 -10.26 -0.14
C ASN A 38 22.03 -8.74 0.00
N LEU A 39 22.22 -8.03 -1.12
CA LEU A 39 22.24 -6.57 -1.22
C LEU A 39 21.02 -6.11 -2.02
N ARG A 40 20.30 -5.09 -1.55
CA ARG A 40 18.97 -4.76 -2.11
C ARG A 40 18.59 -3.28 -2.03
N TYR A 41 17.88 -2.83 -3.07
CA TYR A 41 17.22 -1.54 -3.16
C TYR A 41 15.76 -1.75 -3.60
N LEU A 42 14.83 -1.32 -2.76
CA LEU A 42 13.38 -1.38 -2.98
C LEU A 42 12.82 0.05 -3.05
N SER A 43 11.76 0.25 -3.85
CA SER A 43 10.97 1.49 -3.79
C SER A 43 10.09 1.51 -2.54
N TRP A 44 9.45 2.66 -2.28
CA TRP A 44 8.44 2.79 -1.21
C TRP A 44 7.25 1.85 -1.38
N ASP A 45 6.90 1.51 -2.62
CA ASP A 45 5.84 0.57 -2.96
C ASP A 45 6.33 -0.90 -2.95
N LEU A 46 7.52 -1.16 -2.39
CA LEU A 46 8.19 -2.47 -2.37
C LEU A 46 8.51 -3.04 -3.76
N HIS A 47 8.50 -2.22 -4.81
CA HIS A 47 8.98 -2.64 -6.12
C HIS A 47 10.49 -2.82 -6.10
N ILE A 48 10.97 -3.88 -6.75
CA ILE A 48 12.40 -4.15 -6.86
C ILE A 48 13.06 -3.16 -7.83
N MET A 49 14.11 -2.49 -7.35
CA MET A 49 14.99 -1.68 -8.19
C MET A 49 16.25 -2.48 -8.52
N GLU A 50 16.86 -3.08 -7.49
CA GLU A 50 18.06 -3.88 -7.64
C GLU A 50 18.17 -4.89 -6.48
N GLN A 51 18.56 -6.12 -6.78
CA GLN A 51 18.89 -7.16 -5.80
C GLN A 51 20.05 -8.01 -6.30
N HIS A 52 21.02 -8.26 -5.43
CA HIS A 52 22.11 -9.21 -5.67
C HIS A 52 22.10 -10.26 -4.59
N THR A 53 21.97 -11.52 -4.98
CA THR A 53 21.94 -12.68 -4.10
C THR A 53 23.09 -13.60 -4.46
N GLN A 54 23.83 -14.06 -3.47
CA GLN A 54 24.92 -15.00 -3.64
C GLN A 54 24.77 -16.13 -2.64
N GLU A 55 24.56 -17.34 -3.15
CA GLU A 55 24.44 -18.57 -2.39
C GLU A 55 25.69 -19.42 -2.61
N PHE A 56 26.32 -19.86 -1.53
CA PHE A 56 27.40 -20.85 -1.59
C PHE A 56 26.96 -22.13 -0.93
N ILE A 57 27.16 -23.25 -1.61
CA ILE A 57 26.91 -24.60 -1.12
C ILE A 57 28.23 -25.36 -1.18
N LYS A 58 28.86 -25.57 -0.03
CA LYS A 58 30.09 -26.36 0.06
C LYS A 58 29.77 -27.85 0.25
N LEU A 59 29.63 -28.59 -0.84
CA LEU A 59 29.61 -30.06 -0.80
C LEU A 59 31.05 -30.60 -0.88
N HIS A 60 31.29 -31.76 -0.28
CA HIS A 60 32.62 -32.38 -0.21
C HIS A 60 33.21 -32.75 -1.59
N ILE A 61 32.35 -32.89 -2.60
CA ILE A 61 32.71 -33.42 -3.92
C ILE A 61 32.80 -32.28 -4.96
N LEU A 62 31.79 -31.39 -5.00
CA LEU A 62 31.76 -30.23 -5.90
C LEU A 62 31.16 -29.02 -5.17
N PRO A 63 31.94 -27.97 -4.86
CA PRO A 63 31.38 -26.74 -4.32
C PRO A 63 30.58 -26.03 -5.42
N THR A 64 29.37 -25.61 -5.08
CA THR A 64 28.50 -24.85 -5.98
C THR A 64 28.34 -23.42 -5.45
N GLU A 65 28.60 -22.44 -6.30
CA GLU A 65 28.31 -21.03 -6.05
C GLU A 65 27.22 -20.58 -7.02
N ARG A 66 26.12 -20.04 -6.51
CA ARG A 66 25.05 -19.45 -7.30
C ARG A 66 24.99 -17.96 -7.05
N LYS A 67 24.95 -17.15 -8.10
CA LYS A 67 24.69 -15.72 -8.03
C LYS A 67 23.45 -15.40 -8.84
N MET A 68 22.58 -14.58 -8.27
CA MET A 68 21.39 -14.07 -8.94
C MET A 68 21.38 -12.56 -8.77
N SER A 69 21.34 -11.82 -9.88
CA SER A 69 21.18 -10.37 -9.88
C SER A 69 19.89 -10.00 -10.59
N LEU A 70 19.08 -9.19 -9.94
CA LEU A 70 17.84 -8.68 -10.48
C LEU A 70 17.96 -7.15 -10.55
N VAL A 71 17.93 -6.59 -11.75
CA VAL A 71 18.13 -5.15 -11.97
C VAL A 71 17.03 -4.61 -12.85
N ARG A 72 16.38 -3.54 -12.40
CA ARG A 72 15.42 -2.80 -13.21
C ARG A 72 16.15 -1.98 -14.26
N GLN A 73 15.79 -2.17 -15.53
CA GLN A 73 16.26 -1.39 -16.67
C GLN A 73 15.05 -0.88 -17.45
N ASP A 74 14.77 0.42 -17.38
CA ASP A 74 13.63 1.07 -18.02
C ASP A 74 12.29 0.35 -17.75
N ASP A 75 11.75 -0.33 -18.76
CA ASP A 75 10.47 -1.07 -18.76
C ASP A 75 10.67 -2.60 -18.67
N GLN A 76 11.84 -3.05 -18.24
CA GLN A 76 12.16 -4.46 -18.09
C GLN A 76 12.89 -4.73 -16.77
N LEU A 77 12.76 -5.97 -16.30
CA LEU A 77 13.51 -6.50 -15.18
C LEU A 77 14.48 -7.55 -15.71
N VAL A 78 15.77 -7.28 -15.56
CA VAL A 78 16.84 -8.15 -16.03
C VAL A 78 17.27 -9.06 -14.89
N MET A 79 17.09 -10.37 -15.08
CA MET A 79 17.62 -11.40 -14.20
C MET A 79 18.87 -12.00 -14.82
N THR A 80 19.98 -11.94 -14.10
CA THR A 80 21.20 -12.68 -14.44
C THR A 80 21.44 -13.73 -13.37
N ARG A 81 21.58 -14.97 -13.79
CA ARG A 81 21.92 -16.11 -12.95
C ARG A 81 23.28 -16.65 -13.37
N SER A 82 24.22 -16.81 -12.45
CA SER A 82 25.44 -17.56 -12.68
C SER A 82 25.60 -18.68 -11.68
N VAL A 83 25.85 -19.89 -12.17
CA VAL A 83 26.12 -21.07 -11.35
C VAL A 83 27.53 -21.52 -11.69
N LYS A 84 28.36 -21.58 -10.67
CA LYS A 84 29.71 -22.13 -10.73
C LYS A 84 29.72 -23.46 -10.00
N GLU A 85 30.06 -24.53 -10.69
CA GLU A 85 30.21 -25.87 -10.12
C GLU A 85 31.62 -26.37 -10.48
N GLY A 86 32.53 -26.39 -9.50
CA GLY A 86 33.95 -26.62 -9.77
C GLY A 86 34.58 -25.54 -10.66
N GLU A 87 35.06 -25.92 -11.84
CA GLU A 87 35.64 -25.01 -12.84
C GLU A 87 34.60 -24.47 -13.85
N GLU A 88 33.45 -25.15 -13.98
CA GLU A 88 32.42 -24.77 -14.94
C GLU A 88 31.60 -23.59 -14.41
N VAL A 89 31.38 -22.60 -15.26
CA VAL A 89 30.53 -21.44 -14.96
C VAL A 89 29.47 -21.34 -16.04
N LYS A 90 28.21 -21.55 -15.65
CA LYS A 90 27.04 -21.33 -16.50
C LYS A 90 26.39 -20.01 -16.14
N THR A 91 26.25 -19.11 -17.10
CA THR A 91 25.55 -17.84 -16.92
C THR A 91 24.35 -17.77 -17.86
N GLU A 92 23.20 -17.44 -17.29
CA GLU A 92 21.92 -17.29 -17.99
C GLU A 92 21.37 -15.90 -17.69
N VAL A 93 20.81 -15.26 -18.72
CA VAL A 93 20.17 -13.95 -18.58
C VAL A 93 18.75 -14.07 -19.10
N THR A 94 17.78 -13.68 -18.28
CA THR A 94 16.37 -13.67 -18.62
C THR A 94 15.80 -12.27 -18.44
N PHE A 95 14.92 -11.90 -19.36
CA PHE A 95 14.30 -10.58 -19.39
C PHE A 95 12.82 -10.72 -19.12
N PHE A 96 12.31 -9.93 -18.18
CA PHE A 96 10.89 -9.88 -17.86
C PHE A 96 10.35 -8.50 -18.20
N PRO A 97 9.28 -8.40 -19.02
CA PRO A 97 8.56 -7.14 -19.19
C PRO A 97 8.08 -6.63 -17.83
N TRP A 98 8.21 -5.33 -17.56
CA TRP A 98 7.81 -4.76 -16.28
C TRP A 98 6.32 -5.01 -15.98
N SER A 99 5.47 -4.96 -17.00
CA SER A 99 4.04 -5.29 -16.92
C SER A 99 3.75 -6.70 -16.40
N SER A 100 4.65 -7.66 -16.62
CA SER A 100 4.54 -9.04 -16.13
C SER A 100 5.01 -9.22 -14.69
N THR A 101 5.58 -8.18 -14.06
CA THR A 101 6.11 -8.22 -12.68
C THR A 101 5.13 -7.68 -11.64
N VAL A 102 3.89 -7.38 -12.03
CA VAL A 102 2.85 -6.92 -11.10
C VAL A 102 2.58 -8.00 -10.05
N GLY A 103 2.74 -7.64 -8.77
CA GLY A 103 2.62 -8.59 -7.66
C GLY A 103 3.84 -9.49 -7.44
N PHE A 104 4.96 -9.20 -8.11
CA PHE A 104 6.24 -9.86 -7.87
C PHE A 104 6.78 -9.54 -6.47
N VAL A 105 7.08 -10.59 -5.72
CA VAL A 105 7.71 -10.52 -4.40
C VAL A 105 9.13 -11.04 -4.55
N SER A 106 10.09 -10.12 -4.50
CA SER A 106 11.50 -10.46 -4.46
C SER A 106 11.86 -11.19 -3.16
N GLU A 107 13.01 -11.85 -3.10
CA GLU A 107 13.48 -12.48 -1.86
C GLU A 107 13.57 -11.47 -0.70
N ALA A 108 13.94 -10.23 -1.01
CA ALA A 108 13.98 -9.15 -0.05
C ALA A 108 12.59 -8.82 0.53
N ALA A 109 11.61 -8.64 -0.35
CA ALA A 109 10.23 -8.37 0.01
C ALA A 109 9.59 -9.57 0.72
N ASN A 110 9.95 -10.80 0.32
CA ASN A 110 9.52 -12.03 0.95
C ASN A 110 9.95 -12.09 2.42
N LEU A 111 11.22 -11.75 2.72
CA LEU A 111 11.65 -11.66 4.11
C LEU A 111 10.78 -10.67 4.91
N LEU A 112 10.49 -9.48 4.38
CA LEU A 112 9.61 -8.53 5.06
C LEU A 112 8.19 -9.08 5.26
N LEU A 113 7.64 -9.76 4.25
CA LEU A 113 6.34 -10.41 4.32
C LEU A 113 6.31 -11.48 5.43
N LEU A 114 7.33 -12.34 5.49
CA LEU A 114 7.49 -13.35 6.54
C LEU A 114 7.57 -12.72 7.92
N ARG A 115 8.27 -11.58 8.08
CA ARG A 115 8.32 -10.84 9.35
C ARG A 115 6.93 -10.38 9.79
N VAL A 116 6.14 -9.84 8.86
CA VAL A 116 4.77 -9.39 9.14
C VAL A 116 3.87 -10.56 9.52
N MET A 117 3.96 -11.68 8.79
CA MET A 117 3.21 -12.91 9.10
C MET A 117 3.54 -13.43 10.50
N ALA A 118 4.83 -13.45 10.86
CA ALA A 118 5.28 -13.88 12.19
C ALA A 118 4.81 -12.93 13.29
N TRP A 119 4.93 -11.62 13.08
CA TRP A 119 4.50 -10.63 14.07
C TRP A 119 2.99 -10.68 14.32
N ARG A 120 2.20 -10.93 13.27
CA ARG A 120 0.75 -11.11 13.37
C ARG A 120 0.34 -12.53 13.80
N GLN A 121 1.30 -13.47 13.83
CA GLN A 121 1.08 -14.91 14.01
C GLN A 121 -0.03 -15.46 13.09
N LEU A 122 -0.09 -14.95 11.85
CA LEU A 122 -1.15 -15.24 10.92
C LEU A 122 -0.62 -15.28 9.49
N VAL A 123 -0.90 -16.37 8.79
CA VAL A 123 -0.67 -16.51 7.36
C VAL A 123 -2.04 -16.50 6.66
N PRO A 124 -2.28 -15.60 5.68
CA PRO A 124 -3.53 -15.58 4.93
C PRO A 124 -3.77 -16.90 4.17
N SER A 125 -5.00 -17.40 4.16
CA SER A 125 -5.36 -18.70 3.58
C SER A 125 -5.12 -18.83 2.07
N ASN A 126 -5.05 -17.71 1.36
CA ASN A 126 -4.77 -17.62 -0.08
C ASN A 126 -3.50 -16.82 -0.37
N ALA A 127 -2.54 -16.82 0.55
CA ALA A 127 -1.25 -16.17 0.37
C ALA A 127 -0.49 -16.79 -0.81
N ARG A 128 -0.68 -16.21 -2.00
CA ARG A 128 -0.03 -16.60 -3.26
C ARG A 128 0.55 -15.35 -3.91
N PHE A 129 1.84 -15.38 -4.18
CA PHE A 129 2.58 -14.25 -4.73
C PHE A 129 3.45 -14.68 -5.90
N LEU A 130 3.67 -13.79 -6.86
CA LEU A 130 4.60 -14.03 -7.96
C LEU A 130 6.03 -14.01 -7.40
N ALA A 131 6.85 -14.97 -7.79
CA ALA A 131 8.19 -15.19 -7.27
C ALA A 131 9.12 -15.68 -8.38
N LEU A 132 10.36 -16.01 -8.02
CA LEU A 132 11.32 -16.67 -8.91
C LEU A 132 11.69 -18.03 -8.34
N ASP A 133 11.84 -19.01 -9.22
CA ASP A 133 12.39 -20.32 -8.85
C ASP A 133 13.93 -20.27 -8.80
N THR A 134 14.54 -21.43 -8.51
CA THR A 134 16.00 -21.60 -8.42
C THR A 134 16.73 -21.44 -9.76
N GLU A 135 15.98 -21.49 -10.85
CA GLU A 135 16.40 -21.31 -12.23
C GLU A 135 16.27 -19.84 -12.65
N GLY A 136 15.63 -19.00 -11.84
CA GLY A 136 15.40 -17.59 -12.12
C GLY A 136 14.22 -17.35 -13.07
N LYS A 137 13.31 -18.31 -13.21
CA LYS A 137 12.07 -18.17 -13.98
C LYS A 137 10.94 -17.65 -13.11
N LEU A 138 10.05 -16.84 -13.70
CA LEU A 138 8.87 -16.35 -13.00
C LEU A 138 7.93 -17.52 -12.69
N CYS A 139 7.52 -17.62 -11.44
CA CYS A 139 6.64 -18.65 -10.92
C CYS A 139 5.80 -18.08 -9.76
N TYR A 140 5.16 -18.93 -8.96
CA TYR A 140 4.43 -18.48 -7.78
C TYR A 140 4.88 -19.19 -6.50
N SER A 141 4.82 -18.46 -5.39
CA SER A 141 5.02 -18.98 -4.05
C SER A 141 3.71 -19.01 -3.26
N THR A 142 3.52 -20.07 -2.48
CA THR A 142 2.43 -20.19 -1.50
C THR A 142 2.98 -20.26 -0.09
N TYR A 143 2.19 -19.83 0.89
CA TYR A 143 2.60 -19.77 2.29
C TYR A 143 1.62 -20.51 3.17
N GLN A 144 2.13 -21.25 4.15
CA GLN A 144 1.35 -21.98 5.14
C GLN A 144 1.91 -21.79 6.54
N ALA A 145 1.05 -21.56 7.52
CA ALA A 145 1.44 -21.57 8.93
C ALA A 145 1.56 -23.03 9.41
N LEU A 146 2.70 -23.39 9.98
CA LEU A 146 2.91 -24.69 10.62
C LEU A 146 2.70 -24.64 12.14
N GLY A 147 2.48 -23.44 12.70
CA GLY A 147 2.21 -23.22 14.12
C GLY A 147 3.40 -22.64 14.86
N ILE A 148 3.41 -22.84 16.18
CA ILE A 148 4.46 -22.35 17.08
C ILE A 148 5.23 -23.56 17.61
N GLN A 149 6.55 -23.45 17.66
CA GLN A 149 7.43 -24.46 18.25
C GLN A 149 8.46 -23.77 19.15
N THR A 150 8.85 -24.42 20.23
CA THR A 150 9.96 -23.96 21.07
C THR A 150 11.28 -24.51 20.52
N ILE A 151 12.26 -23.63 20.32
CA ILE A 151 13.62 -24.00 19.88
C ILE A 151 14.66 -23.45 20.87
N GLN A 152 15.84 -24.08 20.90
CA GLN A 152 16.98 -23.58 21.65
C GLN A 152 17.87 -22.69 20.78
N VAL A 153 18.08 -21.45 21.23
CA VAL A 153 19.01 -20.48 20.62
C VAL A 153 20.07 -20.12 21.66
N GLY A 154 21.27 -20.67 21.50
CA GLY A 154 22.34 -20.56 22.50
C GLY A 154 21.95 -21.30 23.80
N HIS A 155 21.72 -20.55 24.87
CA HIS A 155 21.30 -21.09 26.18
C HIS A 155 19.84 -20.77 26.53
N GLN A 156 19.08 -20.19 25.60
CA GLN A 156 17.70 -19.77 25.82
C GLN A 156 16.73 -20.62 25.01
N GLU A 157 15.61 -20.98 25.63
CA GLU A 157 14.45 -21.57 24.95
C GLU A 157 13.50 -20.44 24.55
N VAL A 158 13.14 -20.43 23.27
CA VAL A 158 12.30 -19.38 22.68
C VAL A 158 11.25 -19.98 21.77
N ASP A 159 10.05 -19.42 21.83
CA ASP A 159 8.96 -19.78 20.93
C ASP A 159 9.16 -19.09 19.58
N VAL A 160 9.01 -19.87 18.51
CA VAL A 160 9.11 -19.39 17.13
C VAL A 160 7.86 -19.76 16.34
N PHE A 161 7.36 -18.81 15.57
CA PHE A 161 6.28 -19.00 14.61
C PHE A 161 6.87 -19.54 13.31
N ILE A 162 6.30 -20.63 12.80
CA ILE A 162 6.82 -21.34 11.64
C ILE A 162 5.94 -21.06 10.43
N VAL A 163 6.57 -20.55 9.38
CA VAL A 163 5.96 -20.36 8.06
C VAL A 163 6.69 -21.24 7.05
N GLU A 164 5.93 -22.07 6.35
CA GLU A 164 6.42 -22.81 5.19
C GLU A 164 6.09 -22.02 3.92
N GLN A 165 7.11 -21.78 3.11
CA GLN A 165 6.98 -21.25 1.77
C GLN A 165 7.24 -22.38 0.77
N THR A 166 6.32 -22.57 -0.17
CA THR A 166 6.51 -23.49 -1.30
C THR A 166 6.58 -22.69 -2.59
N VAL A 167 7.67 -22.83 -3.31
CA VAL A 167 7.89 -22.25 -4.65
C VAL A 167 7.52 -23.29 -5.70
N HIS A 168 6.52 -22.99 -6.52
CA HIS A 168 6.00 -23.91 -7.53
C HIS A 168 6.64 -23.60 -8.89
N SER A 169 7.73 -24.28 -9.24
CA SER A 169 8.33 -24.18 -10.57
C SER A 169 7.47 -24.93 -11.60
N ASP A 170 7.37 -24.39 -12.82
CA ASP A 170 6.59 -24.99 -13.91
C ASP A 170 7.28 -26.23 -14.52
N GLU A 171 8.62 -26.28 -14.45
CA GLU A 171 9.45 -27.35 -15.05
C GLU A 171 10.04 -28.31 -14.01
N GLY A 172 9.91 -27.98 -12.71
CA GLY A 172 10.57 -28.67 -11.62
C GLY A 172 9.63 -29.16 -10.53
N ILE A 173 10.21 -29.83 -9.53
CA ILE A 173 9.49 -30.22 -8.31
C ILE A 173 9.37 -28.96 -7.43
N PRO A 174 8.20 -28.69 -6.83
CA PRO A 174 8.06 -27.57 -5.91
C PRO A 174 9.08 -27.62 -4.77
N GLY A 175 9.82 -26.52 -4.60
CA GLY A 175 10.80 -26.37 -3.53
C GLY A 175 10.15 -25.77 -2.29
N SER A 176 10.26 -26.41 -1.13
CA SER A 176 9.73 -25.89 0.13
C SER A 176 10.82 -25.45 1.09
N CYS A 177 10.62 -24.30 1.74
CA CYS A 177 11.50 -23.74 2.76
C CYS A 177 10.67 -23.37 3.99
N GLN A 178 11.14 -23.80 5.17
CA GLN A 178 10.56 -23.45 6.44
C GLN A 178 11.36 -22.33 7.10
N PHE A 179 10.65 -21.30 7.53
CA PHE A 179 11.18 -20.15 8.22
C PHE A 179 10.64 -20.12 9.65
N TYR A 180 11.54 -20.09 10.61
CA TYR A 180 11.25 -20.06 12.04
C TYR A 180 11.54 -18.64 12.52
N LEU A 181 10.49 -17.90 12.85
CA LEU A 181 10.58 -16.48 13.17
C LEU A 181 10.24 -16.24 14.64
N LEU A 182 11.01 -15.37 15.29
CA LEU A 182 10.76 -14.87 16.63
C LEU A 182 9.52 -13.97 16.66
N SER A 183 9.01 -13.67 17.84
CA SER A 183 7.79 -12.88 18.05
C SER A 183 7.84 -11.46 17.48
N ASP A 184 9.04 -10.89 17.31
CA ASP A 184 9.27 -9.57 16.70
C ASP A 184 9.64 -9.64 15.21
N GLY A 185 9.54 -10.84 14.62
CA GLY A 185 9.81 -11.12 13.23
C GLY A 185 11.27 -11.41 12.89
N HIS A 186 12.21 -11.47 13.84
CA HIS A 186 13.57 -11.93 13.49
C HIS A 186 13.58 -13.38 13.00
N LEU A 187 14.33 -13.68 11.93
CA LEU A 187 14.51 -15.05 11.45
C LEU A 187 15.52 -15.78 12.36
N ALA A 188 15.07 -16.82 13.05
CA ALA A 188 15.91 -17.64 13.92
C ALA A 188 16.46 -18.88 13.21
N LYS A 189 15.67 -19.53 12.35
CA LYS A 189 16.09 -20.73 11.63
C LYS A 189 15.46 -20.79 10.24
N ARG A 190 16.22 -21.24 9.25
CA ARG A 190 15.74 -21.56 7.90
C ARG A 190 16.15 -22.99 7.57
N ILE A 191 15.19 -23.78 7.10
CA ILE A 191 15.39 -25.16 6.65
C ILE A 191 14.86 -25.28 5.23
N GLN A 192 15.65 -25.86 4.33
CA GLN A 192 15.14 -26.29 3.04
C GLN A 192 14.66 -27.74 3.14
N VAL A 193 13.39 -27.98 2.84
CA VAL A 193 12.79 -29.30 2.93
C VAL A 193 13.51 -30.24 1.96
N GLY A 194 13.98 -31.38 2.47
CA GLY A 194 14.77 -32.36 1.70
C GLY A 194 16.28 -32.15 1.76
N SER A 195 16.77 -31.04 2.34
CA SER A 195 18.21 -30.83 2.60
C SER A 195 18.54 -31.18 4.06
N PRO A 196 19.69 -31.82 4.34
CA PRO A 196 20.13 -32.08 5.72
C PRO A 196 20.63 -30.82 6.43
N GLY A 197 20.96 -29.76 5.68
CA GLY A 197 21.49 -28.51 6.24
C GLY A 197 20.39 -27.56 6.71
N CYS A 198 20.68 -26.80 7.78
CA CYS A 198 19.86 -25.66 8.18
C CYS A 198 20.73 -24.45 8.53
N CYS A 199 20.19 -23.25 8.33
CA CYS A 199 20.79 -22.02 8.80
C CYS A 199 20.09 -21.62 10.10
N MET A 200 20.84 -21.45 11.18
CA MET A 200 20.29 -21.06 12.48
C MET A 200 21.12 -19.96 13.12
N ILE A 201 20.47 -19.03 13.81
CA ILE A 201 21.15 -18.03 14.63
C ILE A 201 21.85 -18.72 15.80
N THR A 202 23.08 -18.30 16.10
CA THR A 202 23.88 -18.85 17.20
C THR A 202 23.68 -18.12 18.51
N LYS A 203 23.22 -16.86 18.44
CA LYS A 203 22.98 -15.97 19.58
C LYS A 203 21.65 -15.27 19.41
N MET A 204 21.01 -14.99 20.55
CA MET A 204 19.74 -14.29 20.57
C MET A 204 19.93 -12.83 20.10
N PRO A 205 19.16 -12.34 19.10
CA PRO A 205 19.17 -10.94 18.72
C PRO A 205 18.53 -10.08 19.82
N ILE A 206 18.84 -8.78 19.79
CA ILE A 206 18.14 -7.80 20.62
C ILE A 206 16.72 -7.71 20.07
N LEU A 207 15.75 -8.18 20.86
CA LEU A 207 14.35 -8.12 20.48
C LEU A 207 13.90 -6.66 20.39
N ARG A 208 13.11 -6.35 19.37
CA ARG A 208 12.46 -5.04 19.27
C ARG A 208 11.34 -4.98 20.30
N ASP A 209 11.32 -3.91 21.09
CA ASP A 209 10.14 -3.56 21.85
C ASP A 209 8.96 -3.36 20.90
N LYS A 210 7.75 -3.72 21.33
CA LYS A 210 6.56 -3.48 20.53
C LYS A 210 6.45 -1.97 20.33
N ASP A 211 6.62 -1.51 19.09
CA ASP A 211 6.35 -0.14 18.71
C ASP A 211 4.89 0.15 19.11
N GLU A 212 4.69 0.86 20.23
CA GLU A 212 3.38 1.38 20.59
C GLU A 212 3.01 2.38 19.50
N ILE A 213 2.06 2.00 18.64
CA ILE A 213 1.54 2.90 17.61
C ILE A 213 0.96 4.09 18.36
N GLU A 214 1.69 5.20 18.37
CA GLU A 214 1.19 6.44 18.96
C GLU A 214 -0.19 6.71 18.34
N PRO A 215 -1.23 6.94 19.17
CA PRO A 215 -2.55 7.23 18.64
C PRO A 215 -2.43 8.42 17.70
N ALA A 216 -3.08 8.32 16.53
CA ALA A 216 -3.07 9.40 15.55
C ALA A 216 -3.46 10.71 16.26
N PRO A 217 -2.73 11.82 16.02
CA PRO A 217 -3.01 13.07 16.69
C PRO A 217 -4.47 13.46 16.46
N VAL A 218 -5.23 13.57 17.55
CA VAL A 218 -6.63 14.00 17.50
C VAL A 218 -6.61 15.51 17.30
N PHE A 219 -6.66 15.96 16.05
CA PHE A 219 -6.85 17.38 15.76
C PHE A 219 -8.28 17.78 16.16
N GLU A 220 -8.40 18.68 17.12
CA GLU A 220 -9.68 19.32 17.42
C GLU A 220 -10.18 20.03 16.15
N LYS A 221 -11.43 19.75 15.76
CA LYS A 221 -12.07 20.44 14.64
C LYS A 221 -12.25 21.91 15.03
N LYS A 222 -11.37 22.79 14.54
CA LYS A 222 -11.53 24.24 14.71
C LYS A 222 -12.85 24.68 14.05
N PRO A 223 -13.65 25.54 14.70
CA PRO A 223 -14.83 26.14 14.08
C PRO A 223 -14.42 26.89 12.80
N LEU A 224 -15.11 26.63 11.68
CA LEU A 224 -14.87 27.33 10.43
C LEU A 224 -15.51 28.72 10.49
N VAL A 225 -14.74 29.72 10.93
CA VAL A 225 -15.13 31.14 10.87
C VAL A 225 -14.76 31.67 9.48
N TRP A 226 -15.56 31.30 8.48
CA TRP A 226 -15.27 31.61 7.08
C TRP A 226 -15.32 33.12 6.78
N GLU A 227 -16.00 33.91 7.62
CA GLU A 227 -16.10 35.37 7.51
C GLU A 227 -14.75 36.06 7.76
N GLU A 228 -13.87 35.47 8.56
CA GLU A 228 -12.53 35.99 8.87
C GLU A 228 -11.46 35.50 7.89
N ASP A 229 -11.74 34.39 7.19
CA ASP A 229 -10.86 33.84 6.17
C ASP A 229 -11.02 34.64 4.87
N MET A 230 -9.94 35.33 4.48
CA MET A 230 -9.93 36.21 3.30
C MET A 230 -10.26 35.46 2.00
N GLU A 231 -9.83 34.21 1.86
CA GLU A 231 -10.07 33.40 0.67
C GLU A 231 -11.53 32.92 0.61
N LEU A 232 -12.05 32.40 1.73
CA LEU A 232 -13.43 31.93 1.82
C LEU A 232 -14.43 33.08 1.70
N TYR A 233 -14.14 34.22 2.32
CA TYR A 233 -14.97 35.42 2.19
C TYR A 233 -15.01 35.93 0.74
N SER A 234 -13.87 35.92 0.04
CA SER A 234 -13.80 36.27 -1.38
C SER A 234 -14.65 35.32 -2.25
N ARG A 235 -14.55 34.00 -2.02
CA ARG A 235 -15.38 33.00 -2.71
C ARG A 235 -16.86 33.20 -2.46
N PHE A 236 -17.24 33.50 -1.22
CA PHE A 236 -18.62 33.81 -0.85
C PHE A 236 -19.16 35.03 -1.61
N LEU A 237 -18.39 36.13 -1.63
CA LEU A 237 -18.79 37.35 -2.35
C LEU A 237 -18.96 37.11 -3.85
N GLY A 238 -18.00 36.39 -4.45
CA GLY A 238 -18.07 36.02 -5.87
C GLY A 238 -19.34 35.21 -6.18
N ARG A 239 -19.62 34.17 -5.39
CA ARG A 239 -20.80 33.32 -5.57
C ARG A 239 -22.11 34.09 -5.32
N LYS A 240 -22.14 34.98 -4.33
CA LYS A 240 -23.30 35.82 -4.01
C LYS A 240 -23.64 36.74 -5.19
N GLU A 241 -22.64 37.38 -5.79
CA GLU A 241 -22.85 38.26 -6.94
C GLU A 241 -23.28 37.49 -8.19
N GLU A 242 -22.66 36.34 -8.46
CA GLU A 242 -23.06 35.45 -9.55
C GLU A 242 -24.54 35.04 -9.43
N LEU A 243 -24.97 34.63 -8.23
CA LEU A 243 -26.36 34.30 -7.96
C LEU A 243 -27.27 35.52 -8.15
N ARG A 244 -26.88 36.70 -7.68
CA ARG A 244 -27.67 37.93 -7.85
C ARG A 244 -27.90 38.26 -9.33
N VAL A 245 -26.84 38.19 -10.14
CA VAL A 245 -26.93 38.42 -11.59
C VAL A 245 -27.81 37.37 -12.26
N SER A 246 -27.67 36.09 -11.88
CA SER A 246 -28.49 35.00 -12.39
C SER A 246 -29.98 35.20 -12.10
N HIS A 247 -30.35 35.53 -10.85
CA HIS A 247 -31.74 35.78 -10.45
C HIS A 247 -32.34 36.97 -11.20
N HIS A 248 -31.59 38.06 -11.33
CA HIS A 248 -32.05 39.23 -12.05
C HIS A 248 -32.22 38.96 -13.56
N SER A 249 -31.34 38.15 -14.14
CA SER A 249 -31.44 37.72 -15.53
C SER A 249 -32.67 36.83 -15.75
N TYR A 250 -32.94 35.90 -14.83
CA TYR A 250 -34.13 35.06 -14.84
C TYR A 250 -35.42 35.90 -14.82
N LEU A 251 -35.54 36.86 -13.89
CA LEU A 251 -36.73 37.72 -13.79
C LEU A 251 -36.93 38.59 -15.05
N ARG A 252 -35.84 39.05 -15.69
CA ARG A 252 -35.93 39.78 -16.96
C ARG A 252 -36.43 38.91 -18.12
N GLN A 253 -36.04 37.64 -18.14
CA GLN A 253 -36.47 36.69 -19.18
C GLN A 253 -37.91 36.21 -18.98
N HIS A 254 -38.43 36.31 -17.76
CA HIS A 254 -39.75 35.82 -17.37
C HIS A 254 -40.65 36.94 -16.78
N PRO A 255 -41.13 37.89 -17.61
CA PRO A 255 -42.03 38.95 -17.14
C PRO A 255 -43.35 38.41 -16.57
N GLU A 256 -43.77 37.21 -16.99
CA GLU A 256 -44.92 36.50 -16.46
C GLU A 256 -44.78 36.20 -14.96
N ALA A 257 -43.56 36.01 -14.44
CA ALA A 257 -43.35 35.79 -13.01
C ALA A 257 -43.68 37.05 -12.20
N GLN A 258 -43.30 38.23 -12.70
CA GLN A 258 -43.63 39.49 -12.04
C GLN A 258 -45.14 39.76 -12.08
N ALA A 259 -45.79 39.51 -13.22
CA ALA A 259 -47.25 39.64 -13.34
C ALA A 259 -47.99 38.68 -12.39
N LEU A 260 -47.57 37.41 -12.35
CA LEU A 260 -48.13 36.38 -11.48
C LEU A 260 -48.12 36.79 -9.99
N ILE A 261 -46.98 37.32 -9.52
CA ILE A 261 -46.82 37.80 -8.14
C ILE A 261 -47.63 39.08 -7.91
N SER A 262 -47.68 39.99 -8.88
CA SER A 262 -48.45 41.23 -8.76
C SER A 262 -49.95 40.96 -8.66
N ASP A 263 -50.47 40.07 -9.48
CA ASP A 263 -51.87 39.62 -9.44
C ASP A 263 -52.19 38.92 -8.12
N PHE A 264 -51.27 38.08 -7.61
CA PHE A 264 -51.41 37.46 -6.29
C PHE A 264 -51.56 38.52 -5.18
N LEU A 265 -50.64 39.49 -5.15
CA LEU A 265 -50.64 40.55 -4.15
C LEU A 265 -51.91 41.41 -4.25
N LEU A 266 -52.37 41.71 -5.46
CA LEU A 266 -53.63 42.41 -5.70
C LEU A 266 -54.82 41.63 -5.10
N PHE A 267 -54.93 40.34 -5.40
CA PHE A 267 -56.01 39.52 -4.85
C PHE A 267 -55.91 39.34 -3.34
N LEU A 268 -54.69 39.27 -2.80
CA LEU A 268 -54.45 39.18 -1.37
C LEU A 268 -54.94 40.45 -0.65
N LEU A 269 -54.64 41.62 -1.19
CA LEU A 269 -55.06 42.91 -0.64
C LEU A 269 -56.57 43.13 -0.77
N LEU A 270 -57.17 42.73 -1.89
CA LEU A 270 -58.61 42.89 -2.12
C LEU A 270 -59.46 41.94 -1.27
N ARG A 271 -59.04 40.68 -1.12
CA ARG A 271 -59.83 39.65 -0.41
C ARG A 271 -59.52 39.57 1.08
N ARG A 272 -58.34 40.03 1.49
CA ARG A 272 -57.82 40.02 2.87
C ARG A 272 -58.19 38.73 3.62
N PRO A 273 -57.76 37.55 3.14
CA PRO A 273 -58.10 36.27 3.76
C PRO A 273 -57.47 36.15 5.15
N ALA A 274 -58.14 35.42 6.05
CA ALA A 274 -57.63 35.13 7.39
C ALA A 274 -56.41 34.18 7.37
N ASP A 275 -56.36 33.27 6.40
CA ASP A 275 -55.23 32.36 6.15
C ASP A 275 -54.60 32.65 4.79
N VAL A 276 -53.45 33.34 4.82
CA VAL A 276 -52.69 33.75 3.64
C VAL A 276 -51.96 32.57 2.99
N VAL A 277 -51.55 31.57 3.77
CA VAL A 277 -50.74 30.45 3.28
C VAL A 277 -51.60 29.52 2.44
N THR A 278 -52.79 29.17 2.95
CA THR A 278 -53.78 28.38 2.20
C THR A 278 -54.24 29.10 0.93
N PHE A 279 -54.45 30.42 1.03
CA PHE A 279 -54.79 31.25 -0.12
C PHE A 279 -53.69 31.26 -1.20
N ALA A 280 -52.41 31.33 -0.80
CA ALA A 280 -51.29 31.23 -1.72
C ALA A 280 -51.22 29.85 -2.41
N ALA A 281 -51.44 28.77 -1.66
CA ALA A 281 -51.46 27.41 -2.21
C ALA A 281 -52.58 27.23 -3.26
N GLU A 282 -53.78 27.77 -3.01
CA GLU A 282 -54.89 27.79 -3.96
C GLU A 282 -54.58 28.62 -5.22
N TYR A 283 -53.94 29.79 -5.04
CA TYR A 283 -53.62 30.70 -6.13
C TYR A 283 -52.49 30.16 -7.04
N PHE A 284 -51.39 29.68 -6.46
CA PHE A 284 -50.21 29.21 -7.21
C PHE A 284 -50.32 27.76 -7.70
N GLY A 285 -51.17 26.94 -7.06
CA GLY A 285 -51.35 25.52 -7.39
C GLY A 285 -51.56 25.21 -8.89
N PRO A 286 -52.40 25.97 -9.64
CA PRO A 286 -52.61 25.75 -11.07
C PRO A 286 -51.38 25.94 -11.96
N PHE A 287 -50.37 26.69 -11.50
CA PHE A 287 -49.16 26.99 -12.28
C PHE A 287 -48.05 25.94 -12.09
N ALA A 288 -48.27 24.94 -11.23
CA ALA A 288 -47.31 23.86 -11.01
C ALA A 288 -47.19 22.96 -12.26
N LYS A 289 -45.95 22.64 -12.66
CA LYS A 289 -45.60 21.86 -13.87
C LYS A 289 -46.24 20.46 -13.97
N ARG A 290 -46.86 19.94 -12.90
CA ARG A 290 -47.45 18.59 -12.83
C ARG A 290 -48.98 18.56 -12.98
N ASN A 291 -49.62 19.71 -13.21
CA ASN A 291 -51.08 19.75 -13.37
C ASN A 291 -51.50 19.70 -14.85
N PRO A 292 -52.57 18.95 -15.20
CA PRO A 292 -53.12 18.98 -16.55
C PRO A 292 -53.59 20.41 -16.90
N PRO A 293 -53.53 20.83 -18.17
CA PRO A 293 -53.96 22.15 -18.60
C PRO A 293 -55.40 22.40 -18.15
N THR A 294 -55.62 23.53 -17.47
CA THR A 294 -56.95 23.80 -16.91
C THR A 294 -57.90 24.27 -18.02
N PRO A 295 -59.14 23.76 -18.11
CA PRO A 295 -60.10 24.20 -19.13
C PRO A 295 -60.47 25.69 -18.98
N ALA A 296 -60.76 26.33 -20.12
CA ALA A 296 -60.88 27.78 -20.28
C ALA A 296 -62.07 28.45 -19.57
N LEU A 297 -63.03 27.68 -19.04
CA LEU A 297 -64.16 28.18 -18.26
C LEU A 297 -64.19 27.47 -16.90
N ARG A 298 -63.89 28.21 -15.83
CA ARG A 298 -63.93 27.71 -14.45
C ARG A 298 -65.25 28.08 -13.77
N SER A 299 -65.87 27.16 -13.05
CA SER A 299 -66.94 27.46 -12.09
C SER A 299 -66.35 27.94 -10.76
N SER A 300 -67.07 28.82 -10.04
CA SER A 300 -66.60 29.44 -8.79
C SER A 300 -66.55 28.52 -7.58
N ASN A 301 -67.09 27.30 -7.67
CA ASN A 301 -67.39 26.44 -6.52
C ASN A 301 -66.61 25.12 -6.58
N ARG A 302 -65.27 25.17 -6.58
CA ARG A 302 -64.46 23.96 -6.36
C ARG A 302 -64.06 23.87 -4.88
N PRO A 303 -64.25 22.71 -4.22
CA PRO A 303 -63.69 22.49 -2.89
C PRO A 303 -62.16 22.53 -2.98
N SER A 304 -61.55 23.37 -2.14
CA SER A 304 -60.10 23.48 -2.02
C SER A 304 -59.58 22.24 -1.29
N PRO A 305 -58.52 21.56 -1.78
CA PRO A 305 -57.88 20.47 -1.05
C PRO A 305 -57.16 20.95 0.22
N PHE A 306 -57.04 22.27 0.40
CA PHE A 306 -56.38 22.90 1.54
C PHE A 306 -57.37 23.49 2.56
N ARG A 307 -58.68 23.46 2.26
CA ARG A 307 -59.73 23.81 3.22
C ARG A 307 -60.40 22.51 3.66
N SER A 308 -60.41 22.26 4.96
CA SER A 308 -61.31 21.27 5.55
C SER A 308 -62.75 21.62 5.18
N LEU A 309 -63.53 20.65 4.70
CA LEU A 309 -64.98 20.77 4.59
C LEU A 309 -65.50 21.22 5.96
N ASP A 310 -66.23 22.34 6.01
CA ASP A 310 -66.70 22.94 7.26
C ASP A 310 -67.36 21.90 8.19
N PRO A 311 -67.17 22.03 9.52
CA PRO A 311 -67.92 21.22 10.47
C PRO A 311 -69.41 21.54 10.37
N GLU A 312 -70.22 20.52 10.64
CA GLU A 312 -71.68 20.47 10.54
C GLU A 312 -72.40 21.80 10.87
N ARG A 313 -73.39 22.15 10.02
CA ARG A 313 -74.40 23.15 10.39
C ARG A 313 -75.09 22.68 11.68
N PRO A 314 -75.32 23.54 12.68
CA PRO A 314 -76.21 23.19 13.77
C PRO A 314 -77.61 23.01 13.20
N THR A 315 -78.20 21.84 13.47
CA THR A 315 -79.62 21.58 13.31
C THR A 315 -80.37 22.33 14.40
N ASP A 316 -81.20 23.29 13.99
CA ASP A 316 -82.43 23.66 14.70
C ASP A 316 -83.63 23.18 13.88
#